data_AF-A0A7W4F9Q5-F1
#
_entry.id   AF-A0A7W4F9Q5-F1
#
_cell.length_a   1.000
_cell.length_b   1.000
_cell.length_c   1.000
_cell.angle_alpha   90.00
_cell.angle_beta   90.00
_cell.angle_gamma   90.00
#
_symmetry.space_group_name_H-M   'P 1'
#
loop_
_entity.id
_entity.type
_entity.pdbx_description
1 polymer ?
#
loop_
_entity_poly.entity_id
_entity_poly.type
_entity_poly.pdbx_seq_one_letter_code
_entity_poly.pdbx_strand_id
1 'polypeptide(L)' 'MFKYELGQAAITTTGEECVILGRAEYTSEPNMYLLRWPSDNGTEAEIWFKEDELTAVASMPEPSA' A
#
# COMPACT_ATOMS: atom_id res chain seq x y z
N MET A 1 -4.54 -0.50 -14.66
CA MET A 1 -5.00 -1.60 -13.78
C MET A 1 -4.12 -1.65 -12.55
N PHE A 2 -4.74 -1.63 -11.38
CA PHE A 2 -4.06 -1.54 -10.10
C PHE A 2 -3.47 -2.89 -9.68
N LYS A 3 -2.23 -2.88 -9.17
CA LYS A 3 -1.60 -4.03 -8.52
C LYS A 3 -2.15 -4.31 -7.12
N TYR A 4 -2.67 -3.29 -6.44
CA TYR A 4 -3.12 -3.39 -5.06
C TYR A 4 -4.58 -3.00 -4.89
N GLU A 5 -5.22 -3.62 -3.90
CA GLU A 5 -6.63 -3.41 -3.57
C GLU A 5 -6.81 -2.43 -2.40
N LEU A 6 -7.96 -1.75 -2.39
CA LEU A 6 -8.37 -0.90 -1.27
C LEU A 6 -8.65 -1.78 -0.05
N GLY A 7 -8.13 -1.37 1.10
CA GLY A 7 -8.17 -2.13 2.35
C GLY A 7 -7.09 -3.20 2.46
N GLN A 8 -6.26 -3.40 1.43
CA GLN A 8 -5.11 -4.30 1.51
C GLN A 8 -3.99 -3.66 2.33
N ALA A 9 -3.29 -4.47 3.11
CA ALA A 9 -2.04 -4.06 3.72
C ALA A 9 -0.92 -4.00 2.67
N ALA A 10 -0.01 -3.04 2.84
CA ALA A 10 1.18 -2.85 2.04
C ALA A 10 2.32 -2.39 2.95
N ILE A 11 3.55 -2.64 2.53
CA ILE A 11 4.76 -2.17 3.19
C ILE A 11 5.45 -1.17 2.28
N THR A 12 5.82 -0.02 2.82
CA THR A 12 6.61 1.00 2.12
C THR A 12 8.10 0.66 2.15
N THR A 13 8.89 1.43 1.41
CA THR A 13 10.37 1.39 1.47
C THR A 13 10.94 1.57 2.88
N THR A 14 10.20 2.22 3.81
CA THR A 14 10.61 2.34 5.22
C THR A 14 10.42 1.05 6.03
N GLY A 15 9.74 0.03 5.49
CA GLY A 15 9.48 -1.23 6.18
C GLY A 15 8.29 -1.18 7.13
N GLU A 16 7.46 -0.14 7.04
CA GLU A 16 6.29 0.05 7.89
C GLU A 16 5.04 -0.53 7.21
N GLU A 17 4.27 -1.31 7.96
CA GLU A 17 3.02 -1.88 7.49
C GLU A 17 1.89 -0.84 7.56
N CYS A 18 1.19 -0.66 6.45
CA CYS A 18 0.13 0.32 6.31
C CYS A 18 -0.98 -0.20 5.40
N VAL A 19 -2.12 0.49 5.43
CA VAL A 19 -3.33 0.07 4.73
C VAL A 19 -3.61 1.01 3.58
N ILE A 20 -3.92 0.44 2.42
CA ILE A 20 -4.29 1.21 1.23
C ILE A 20 -5.72 1.74 1.40
N LEU A 21 -5.87 3.05 1.50
CA LEU A 21 -7.18 3.73 1.56
C LEU A 21 -7.63 4.33 0.24
N GLY A 22 -6.70 4.60 -0.66
CA GLY A 22 -6.97 5.28 -1.92
C GLY A 22 -6.05 4.79 -3.01
N ARG A 23 -6.52 4.91 -4.26
CA ARG A 23 -5.76 4.58 -5.45
C ARG A 23 -6.07 5.58 -6.55
N ALA A 24 -5.04 6.06 -7.22
CA ALA A 24 -5.12 7.02 -8.30
C ALA A 24 -4.41 6.44 -9.52
N GLU A 25 -5.15 6.28 -10.62
CA GLU A 25 -4.62 5.82 -11.90
C GLU A 25 -4.11 7.02 -12.69
N TYR A 26 -2.91 6.88 -13.25
CA TYR A 26 -2.30 7.89 -14.10
C TYR A 26 -2.01 7.29 -15.47
N THR A 27 -2.17 8.09 -16.52
CA THR A 27 -1.98 7.64 -17.91
C THR A 27 -0.52 7.67 -18.36
N SER A 28 0.28 8.59 -17.81
CA SER A 28 1.70 8.79 -18.16
C SER A 28 2.67 8.43 -17.02
N GLU A 29 2.14 8.07 -15.86
CA GLU A 29 2.92 7.87 -14.63
C GLU A 29 2.47 6.57 -13.94
N PRO A 30 3.31 5.99 -13.06
CA PRO A 30 2.87 4.86 -12.25
C PRO A 30 1.69 5.23 -11.36
N ASN A 31 0.79 4.28 -11.12
CA ASN A 31 -0.34 4.46 -10.22
C ASN A 31 0.15 4.88 -8.84
N MET A 32 -0.59 5.75 -8.17
CA MET A 32 -0.30 6.12 -6.79
C MET A 32 -1.34 5.51 -5.85
N TYR A 33 -0.91 5.20 -4.65
CA TYR A 33 -1.75 4.64 -3.61
C TYR A 33 -1.62 5.48 -2.35
N LEU A 34 -2.76 5.78 -1.74
CA LEU A 34 -2.84 6.46 -0.46
C LEU A 34 -2.74 5.42 0.64
N LEU A 35 -1.67 5.49 1.42
CA LEU A 35 -1.45 4.64 2.58
C LEU A 35 -1.84 5.36 3.84
N ARG A 36 -2.45 4.63 4.77
CA ARG A 36 -2.65 5.03 6.16
C ARG A 36 -1.91 4.11 7.11
N TRP A 37 -1.20 4.71 8.04
CA TRP A 37 -0.57 4.01 9.16
C TRP A 37 -1.37 4.25 10.44
N PRO A 38 -1.61 3.21 11.25
CA PRO A 38 -2.13 3.38 12.59
C PRO A 38 -1.04 4.06 13.44
N SER A 39 -1.30 5.28 13.92
CA SER A 39 -0.43 5.93 14.89
C SER A 39 -1.01 5.78 16.29
N ASP A 40 -0.15 5.44 17.25
CA ASP A 40 -0.53 5.15 18.65
C ASP A 40 -1.22 6.35 19.33
N ASN A 41 -0.94 7.56 18.83
CA ASN A 41 -1.49 8.82 19.36
C ASN A 41 -2.90 9.15 18.84
N GLY A 42 -3.57 8.22 18.15
CA GLY A 42 -4.91 8.43 17.56
C GLY A 42 -4.91 9.33 16.31
N THR A 43 -3.74 9.73 15.83
CA THR A 43 -3.58 10.45 14.57
C THR A 43 -3.38 9.42 13.46
N GLU A 44 -4.11 9.56 12.36
CA GLU A 44 -3.90 8.72 11.19
C GLU A 44 -3.03 9.54 10.22
N ALA A 45 -1.80 9.10 9.96
CA ALA A 45 -1.00 9.73 8.94
C ALA A 45 -1.32 9.08 7.59
N GLU A 46 -1.49 9.91 6.56
CA GLU A 46 -1.94 9.50 5.24
C GLU A 46 -0.98 10.07 4.20
N ILE A 47 -0.32 9.21 3.42
CA ILE A 47 0.70 9.63 2.46
C ILE A 47 0.54 8.86 1.15
N TRP A 48 0.74 9.57 0.04
CA TRP A 48 0.73 8.99 -1.29
C TRP A 48 2.10 8.42 -1.66
N PHE A 49 2.10 7.16 -2.09
CA PHE A 49 3.27 6.46 -2.60
C PHE A 49 3.01 5.93 -4.00
N LYS A 50 4.06 5.86 -4.81
CA LYS A 50 3.99 5.25 -6.14
C LYS A 50 3.89 3.73 -6.02
N GLU A 51 3.25 3.10 -6.99
CA GLU A 51 3.12 1.65 -7.09
C GLU A 51 4.45 0.90 -6.95
N ASP A 52 5.53 1.50 -7.47
CA ASP A 52 6.88 0.94 -7.46
C ASP A 52 7.59 1.05 -6.09
N GLU A 53 7.14 1.99 -5.25
CA GLU A 53 7.70 2.20 -3.90
C GLU A 53 6.97 1.40 -2.82
N LEU A 54 5.99 0.60 -3.25
CA LEU A 54 5.12 -0.20 -2.42
C LEU A 54 5.40 -1.67 -2.66
N THR A 55 5.43 -2.43 -1.57
CA THR A 55 5.46 -3.88 -1.60
C THR A 55 4.16 -4.40 -1.03
N ALA A 56 3.37 -5.16 -1.80
CA ALA A 56 2.24 -5.87 -1.22
C ALA A 56 2.77 -6.79 -0.12
N VAL A 57 2.13 -6.77 1.05
CA VAL A 57 2.23 -7.94 1.93
C VAL A 57 1.48 -9.04 1.22
N ALA A 58 2.22 -9.89 0.52
CA ALA A 58 1.64 -11.09 -0.03
C ALA A 58 1.04 -11.84 1.16
N SER A 59 -0.30 -11.94 1.21
CA SER A 59 -0.92 -13.14 1.77
C SER A 59 -0.33 -14.27 0.94
N MET A 60 0.78 -14.85 1.39
CA MET A 60 1.35 -16.04 0.79
C MET A 60 0.20 -17.06 0.71
N PRO A 61 -0.26 -17.50 -0.47
CA PRO A 61 -0.73 -18.87 -0.52
C PRO A 61 0.51 -19.71 -0.22
N GLU A 62 0.44 -20.47 0.87
CA GLU A 62 1.43 -21.46 1.27
C GLU A 62 2.03 -22.14 0.03
N PRO A 63 3.36 -22.22 -0.14
CA PRO A 63 3.91 -23.13 -1.13
C PRO A 63 3.55 -24.54 -0.67
N SER A 64 2.45 -25.09 -1.22
CA SER A 64 2.19 -26.51 -1.19
C SER A 64 3.38 -27.20 -1.86
N ALA A 65 4.23 -27.85 -1.06
CA ALA A 65 5.18 -28.86 -1.52
C ALA A 65 5.59 -29.77 -0.35
#